data_AF-A0A0P4R3W6-F1
#
_entry.id   AF-A0A0P4R3W6-F1
#
_cell.length_a   1.000
_cell.length_b   1.000
_cell.length_c   1.000
_cell.angle_alpha   90.00
_cell.angle_beta   90.00
_cell.angle_gamma   90.00
#
_symmetry.space_group_name_H-M   'P 1'
#
loop_
_entity.id
_entity.type
_entity.pdbx_description
1 polymer ?
#
loop_
_entity_poly.entity_id
_entity_poly.type
_entity_poly.pdbx_seq_one_letter_code
_entity_poly.pdbx_strand_id
1 'polypeptide(L)'
;MAEQTQGAVPLSAVIADAATGVALALRGEGDPYALSGILRQSDALTPAAIRVLGADALAPYAMDQLGAPIGADDEAVVRQALAAYPPGADASEVSVWSYRGLVEASHAFLPGGAQHWPSPPEAAAGWVDHDPWPKLSHRVSQVAALALPGLAPGLTEQLATRTDDLARGFVRAVRRRDWLQAAGLGRWLARLPEAPQSLGLDSGLAFVRQMGGGDPRVALHVAAAQRFYGRGW
;
A
#
# COMPACT_ATOMS: atom_id res chain seq x y z
N MET A 1 -32.47 -32.99 -0.73
CA MET A 1 -32.38 -31.51 -0.84
C MET A 1 -31.16 -31.12 -0.03
N ALA A 2 -30.01 -30.99 -0.69
CA ALA A 2 -28.77 -30.64 0.00
C ALA A 2 -28.74 -29.12 0.18
N GLU A 3 -28.76 -28.69 1.43
CA GLU A 3 -28.63 -27.31 1.86
C GLU A 3 -27.24 -26.82 1.42
N GLN A 4 -27.21 -26.01 0.35
CA GLN A 4 -25.99 -25.33 -0.05
C GLN A 4 -25.68 -24.27 1.00
N THR A 5 -24.81 -24.62 1.96
CA THR A 5 -24.17 -23.63 2.81
C THR A 5 -23.24 -22.80 1.92
N GLN A 6 -23.72 -21.64 1.49
CA GLN A 6 -22.93 -20.63 0.81
C GLN A 6 -21.74 -20.29 1.74
N GLY A 7 -20.55 -20.82 1.44
CA GLY A 7 -19.37 -20.59 2.26
C GLY A 7 -19.04 -19.09 2.28
N ALA A 8 -18.93 -18.50 3.46
CA ALA A 8 -18.56 -17.09 3.60
C ALA A 8 -17.20 -16.84 2.93
N VAL A 9 -17.12 -15.81 2.09
CA VAL A 9 -15.87 -15.43 1.42
C VAL A 9 -14.86 -15.00 2.50
N PRO A 10 -13.64 -15.56 2.53
CA PRO A 10 -12.66 -15.18 3.53
C PRO A 10 -12.10 -13.77 3.25
N LEU A 11 -11.76 -13.04 4.31
CA LEU A 11 -11.17 -11.70 4.20
C LEU A 11 -9.92 -11.68 3.29
N SER A 12 -9.11 -12.74 3.29
CA SER A 12 -7.94 -12.86 2.42
C SER A 12 -8.29 -12.83 0.93
N ALA A 13 -9.43 -13.38 0.52
CA ALA A 13 -9.90 -13.32 -0.86
C ALA A 13 -10.36 -11.90 -1.22
N VAL A 14 -11.10 -11.23 -0.33
CA VAL A 14 -11.51 -9.83 -0.52
C VAL A 14 -10.30 -8.89 -0.66
N ILE A 15 -9.27 -9.08 0.16
CA ILE A 15 -8.01 -8.33 0.06
C ILE A 15 -7.30 -8.64 -1.26
N ALA A 16 -7.26 -9.90 -1.68
CA ALA A 16 -6.63 -10.33 -2.93
C ALA A 16 -7.32 -9.73 -4.16
N ASP A 17 -8.65 -9.73 -4.19
CA ASP A 17 -9.44 -9.14 -5.27
C ASP A 17 -9.25 -7.62 -5.32
N ALA A 18 -9.29 -6.96 -4.17
CA ALA A 18 -9.06 -5.52 -4.10
C ALA A 18 -7.63 -5.12 -4.50
N ALA A 19 -6.62 -5.86 -4.05
CA ALA A 19 -5.25 -5.64 -4.47
C ALA A 19 -5.05 -5.87 -5.98
N THR A 20 -5.74 -6.87 -6.55
CA THR A 20 -5.74 -7.13 -7.99
C THR A 20 -6.35 -5.97 -8.76
N GLY A 21 -7.52 -5.47 -8.33
CA GLY A 21 -8.18 -4.33 -8.95
C GLY A 21 -7.32 -3.06 -8.93
N VAL A 22 -6.67 -2.75 -7.81
CA VAL A 22 -5.71 -1.65 -7.71
C VAL A 22 -4.53 -1.87 -8.67
N ALA A 23 -3.94 -3.07 -8.69
CA ALA A 23 -2.79 -3.36 -9.54
C ALA A 23 -3.13 -3.27 -11.05
N LEU A 24 -4.33 -3.69 -11.45
CA LEU A 24 -4.84 -3.54 -12.82
C LEU A 24 -4.99 -2.07 -13.18
N ALA A 25 -5.64 -1.28 -12.32
CA ALA A 25 -5.82 0.15 -12.54
C ALA A 25 -4.49 0.91 -12.66
N LEU A 26 -3.49 0.57 -11.83
CA LEU A 26 -2.15 1.16 -11.92
C LEU A 26 -1.42 0.81 -13.22
N ARG A 27 -1.75 -0.31 -13.86
CA ARG A 27 -1.24 -0.68 -15.19
C ARG A 27 -2.04 -0.07 -16.34
N GLY A 28 -3.14 0.64 -16.05
CA GLY A 28 -4.07 1.13 -17.07
C GLY A 28 -4.91 0.02 -17.71
N GLU A 29 -5.09 -1.10 -17.00
CA GLU A 29 -5.87 -2.25 -17.42
C GLU A 29 -7.23 -2.25 -16.70
N GLY A 30 -8.27 -2.76 -17.37
CA GLY A 30 -9.61 -2.94 -16.79
C GLY A 30 -10.54 -1.73 -16.95
N ASP A 31 -11.65 -1.78 -16.22
CA ASP A 31 -12.65 -0.71 -16.17
C ASP A 31 -12.12 0.53 -15.41
N PRO A 32 -12.73 1.71 -15.59
CA PRO A 32 -12.41 2.89 -14.78
C PRO A 32 -12.45 2.56 -13.29
N TYR A 33 -11.36 2.88 -12.58
CA TYR A 33 -11.22 2.52 -11.18
C TYR A 33 -12.22 3.30 -10.31
N ALA A 34 -13.02 2.56 -9.54
CA ALA A 34 -13.82 3.07 -8.44
C ALA A 34 -13.65 2.12 -7.26
N LEU A 35 -13.18 2.63 -6.13
CA LEU A 35 -12.94 1.84 -4.92
C LEU A 35 -14.24 1.17 -4.46
N SER A 36 -15.35 1.90 -4.48
CA SER A 36 -16.70 1.41 -4.15
C SER A 36 -17.22 0.33 -5.12
N GLY A 37 -16.72 0.31 -6.36
CA GLY A 37 -17.00 -0.74 -7.34
C GLY A 37 -16.32 -2.07 -7.00
N ILE A 38 -15.17 -2.02 -6.32
CA ILE A 38 -14.38 -3.19 -5.92
C ILE A 38 -14.72 -3.63 -4.49
N LEU A 39 -14.91 -2.67 -3.59
CA LEU A 39 -15.20 -2.86 -2.18
C LEU A 39 -16.47 -2.09 -1.83
N ARG A 40 -17.60 -2.80 -1.77
CA ARG A 40 -18.90 -2.16 -1.54
C ARG A 40 -19.09 -1.80 -0.08
N GLN A 41 -19.73 -0.67 0.18
CA GLN A 41 -20.02 -0.19 1.53
C GLN A 41 -20.90 -1.16 2.35
N SER A 42 -21.81 -1.87 1.67
CA SER A 42 -22.69 -2.86 2.28
C SER A 42 -21.96 -4.10 2.79
N ASP A 43 -20.73 -4.35 2.34
CA ASP A 43 -20.03 -5.59 2.60
C ASP A 43 -19.25 -5.50 3.91
N ALA A 44 -19.54 -6.40 4.85
CA ALA A 44 -18.98 -6.37 6.20
C ALA A 44 -17.43 -6.45 6.24
N LEU A 45 -16.80 -6.99 5.21
CA LEU A 45 -15.35 -7.14 5.11
C LEU A 45 -14.63 -5.94 4.46
N THR A 46 -15.38 -5.03 3.81
CA THR A 46 -14.81 -3.86 3.12
C THR A 46 -13.93 -2.99 4.04
N PRO A 47 -14.39 -2.59 5.24
CA PRO A 47 -13.58 -1.81 6.17
C PRO A 47 -12.24 -2.48 6.53
N ALA A 48 -12.25 -3.81 6.70
CA ALA A 48 -11.06 -4.58 7.06
C ALA A 48 -10.08 -4.69 5.88
N ALA A 49 -10.61 -4.88 4.67
CA ALA A 49 -9.79 -4.93 3.45
C ALA A 49 -9.10 -3.59 3.18
N ILE A 50 -9.82 -2.46 3.30
CA ILE A 50 -9.23 -1.11 3.20
C ILE A 50 -8.17 -0.91 4.28
N ARG A 51 -8.40 -1.36 5.51
CA ARG A 51 -7.41 -1.25 6.59
C ARG A 51 -6.12 -2.03 6.30
N VAL A 52 -6.20 -3.17 5.59
CA VAL A 52 -5.02 -3.96 5.20
C VAL A 52 -4.28 -3.35 4.01
N LEU A 53 -5.00 -2.83 3.02
CA LEU A 53 -4.39 -2.13 1.88
C LEU A 53 -3.81 -0.76 2.30
N GLY A 54 -4.43 -0.10 3.27
CA GLY A 54 -4.06 1.24 3.70
C GLY A 54 -4.20 2.24 2.56
N ALA A 55 -3.21 3.14 2.43
CA ALA A 55 -3.16 4.15 1.38
C ALA A 55 -3.21 3.55 -0.04
N ASP A 56 -2.83 2.28 -0.23
CA ASP A 56 -2.84 1.66 -1.55
C ASP A 56 -4.25 1.46 -2.13
N ALA A 57 -5.29 1.41 -1.29
CA ALA A 57 -6.68 1.44 -1.77
C ALA A 57 -7.00 2.72 -2.57
N LEU A 58 -6.23 3.79 -2.35
CA LEU A 58 -6.38 5.08 -3.02
C LEU A 58 -5.27 5.36 -4.04
N ALA A 59 -4.34 4.43 -4.24
CA ALA A 59 -3.22 4.61 -5.16
C ALA A 59 -3.66 5.03 -6.57
N PRO A 60 -4.71 4.45 -7.18
CA PRO A 60 -5.11 4.85 -8.53
C PRO A 60 -5.48 6.33 -8.61
N TYR A 61 -6.19 6.88 -7.61
CA TYR A 61 -6.59 8.31 -7.58
C TYR A 61 -5.41 9.29 -7.50
N ALA A 62 -4.21 8.83 -7.16
CA ALA A 62 -2.99 9.64 -7.22
C ALA A 62 -2.51 9.91 -8.67
N MET A 63 -3.13 9.28 -9.68
CA MET A 63 -2.83 9.52 -11.08
C MET A 63 -3.68 10.69 -11.61
N ASP A 64 -3.02 11.76 -12.06
CA ASP A 64 -3.62 12.97 -12.69
C ASP A 64 -4.56 12.70 -13.89
N GLN A 65 -4.65 11.44 -14.35
CA GLN A 65 -5.33 11.04 -15.58
C GLN A 65 -6.66 10.30 -15.37
N LEU A 66 -7.10 10.06 -14.13
CA LEU A 66 -8.45 9.56 -13.88
C LEU A 66 -9.44 10.71 -14.00
N GLY A 67 -9.75 11.11 -15.24
CA GLY A 67 -10.89 11.98 -15.54
C GLY A 67 -12.26 11.34 -15.19
N ALA A 68 -12.27 10.24 -14.45
CA ALA A 68 -13.45 9.63 -13.87
C ALA A 68 -13.81 10.40 -12.59
N PRO A 69 -15.05 10.90 -12.45
CA PRO A 69 -15.46 11.59 -11.24
C PRO A 69 -15.34 10.64 -10.04
N ILE A 70 -14.55 11.05 -9.05
CA ILE A 70 -14.49 10.37 -7.75
C ILE A 70 -15.89 10.40 -7.16
N GLY A 71 -16.48 9.23 -6.96
CA GLY A 71 -17.85 9.12 -6.48
C GLY A 71 -17.95 9.37 -4.98
N ALA A 72 -19.08 9.92 -4.52
CA ALA A 72 -19.37 10.05 -3.09
C ALA A 72 -19.31 8.70 -2.35
N ASP A 73 -19.58 7.60 -3.05
CA ASP A 73 -19.51 6.24 -2.52
C ASP A 73 -18.08 5.81 -2.20
N ASP A 74 -17.07 6.28 -2.95
CA ASP A 74 -15.66 5.99 -2.68
C ASP A 74 -15.20 6.65 -1.37
N GLU A 75 -15.65 7.88 -1.10
CA GLU A 75 -15.40 8.51 0.19
C GLU A 75 -16.08 7.76 1.33
N ALA A 76 -17.31 7.30 1.10
CA ALA A 76 -18.12 6.66 2.12
C ALA A 76 -17.49 5.34 2.62
N VAL A 77 -16.91 4.53 1.73
CA VAL A 77 -16.21 3.29 2.11
C VAL A 77 -14.92 3.56 2.89
N VAL A 78 -14.19 4.63 2.54
CA VAL A 78 -12.97 5.02 3.27
C VAL A 78 -13.31 5.55 4.67
N ARG A 79 -14.36 6.39 4.79
CA ARG A 79 -14.85 6.87 6.10
C ARG A 79 -15.27 5.72 6.99
N GLN A 80 -15.97 4.74 6.44
CA GLN A 80 -16.38 3.53 7.17
C GLN A 80 -15.15 2.76 7.67
N ALA A 81 -14.10 2.60 6.85
CA ALA A 81 -12.86 1.93 7.26
C ALA A 81 -12.12 2.67 8.38
N LEU A 82 -11.98 3.99 8.26
CA LEU A 82 -11.33 4.84 9.26
C LEU A 82 -12.11 4.83 10.60
N ALA A 83 -13.44 4.88 10.54
CA ALA A 83 -14.29 4.82 11.73
C ALA A 83 -14.29 3.44 12.41
N ALA A 84 -14.21 2.35 11.63
CA ALA A 84 -14.22 0.99 12.15
C ALA A 84 -12.88 0.56 12.78
N TYR A 85 -11.75 1.09 12.29
CA TYR A 85 -10.41 0.66 12.72
C TYR A 85 -9.48 1.82 13.12
N PRO A 86 -9.87 2.71 14.06
CA PRO A 86 -8.94 3.66 14.64
C PRO A 86 -7.83 2.90 15.43
N PRO A 87 -6.58 3.38 15.42
CA PRO A 87 -5.54 2.79 16.24
C PRO A 87 -5.87 3.00 17.73
N GLY A 88 -5.86 1.92 18.51
CA GLY A 88 -5.96 1.98 19.98
C GLY A 88 -4.65 2.41 20.65
N ALA A 89 -4.67 2.61 21.97
CA ALA A 89 -3.49 3.01 22.74
C ALA A 89 -2.32 2.02 22.62
N ASP A 90 -2.62 0.72 22.48
CA ASP A 90 -1.63 -0.35 22.35
C ASP A 90 -1.33 -0.73 20.88
N ALA A 91 -1.75 0.11 19.92
CA ALA A 91 -1.50 -0.16 18.51
C ALA A 91 0.00 -0.19 18.20
N SER A 92 0.42 -1.16 17.38
CA SER A 92 1.79 -1.19 16.88
C SER A 92 2.10 0.05 16.02
N GLU A 93 3.36 0.48 16.00
CA GLU A 93 3.79 1.64 15.18
C GLU A 93 3.39 1.48 13.70
N VAL A 94 3.50 0.27 13.16
CA VAL A 94 3.08 -0.07 11.79
C VAL A 94 1.58 0.18 11.59
N SER A 95 0.77 -0.14 12.59
CA SER A 95 -0.68 0.10 12.54
C SER A 95 -1.03 1.57 12.55
N VAL A 96 -0.34 2.36 13.39
CA VAL A 96 -0.50 3.82 13.44
C VAL A 96 -0.06 4.44 12.12
N TRP A 97 1.09 4.03 11.56
CA TRP A 97 1.58 4.49 10.27
C TRP A 97 0.65 4.12 9.11
N SER A 98 0.09 2.90 9.10
CA SER A 98 -0.85 2.48 8.06
C SER A 98 -2.14 3.30 8.10
N TYR A 99 -2.67 3.57 9.31
CA TYR A 99 -3.84 4.42 9.49
C TYR A 99 -3.55 5.87 9.08
N ARG A 100 -2.43 6.44 9.56
CA ARG A 100 -1.96 7.77 9.16
C ARG A 100 -1.86 7.90 7.64
N GLY A 101 -1.29 6.90 6.98
CA GLY A 101 -1.19 6.85 5.52
C GLY A 101 -2.53 6.89 4.82
N LEU A 102 -3.51 6.12 5.29
CA LEU A 102 -4.85 6.14 4.71
C LEU A 102 -5.51 7.51 4.90
N VAL A 103 -5.33 8.15 6.06
CA VAL A 103 -5.82 9.52 6.30
C VAL A 103 -5.13 10.51 5.36
N GLU A 104 -3.80 10.52 5.29
CA GLU A 104 -3.04 11.41 4.39
C GLU A 104 -3.45 11.20 2.92
N ALA A 105 -3.62 9.96 2.47
CA ALA A 105 -4.11 9.64 1.13
C ALA A 105 -5.54 10.13 0.88
N SER A 106 -6.41 10.07 1.90
CA SER A 106 -7.79 10.58 1.78
C SER A 106 -7.79 12.10 1.60
N HIS A 107 -6.95 12.83 2.34
CA HIS A 107 -6.77 14.28 2.15
C HIS A 107 -6.17 14.63 0.78
N ALA A 108 -5.22 13.82 0.30
CA ALA A 108 -4.50 14.11 -0.94
C ALA A 108 -5.30 13.76 -2.21
N PHE A 109 -6.07 12.67 -2.18
CA PHE A 109 -6.60 12.06 -3.40
C PHE A 109 -8.13 12.04 -3.47
N LEU A 110 -8.85 12.42 -2.41
CA LEU A 110 -10.31 12.48 -2.40
C LEU A 110 -10.79 13.93 -2.18
N PRO A 111 -11.94 14.33 -2.78
CA PRO A 111 -12.42 15.71 -2.72
C PRO A 111 -12.84 16.17 -1.31
N GLY A 112 -13.13 15.24 -0.40
CA GLY A 112 -13.38 15.51 1.02
C GLY A 112 -14.82 15.92 1.36
N GLY A 113 -15.70 16.01 0.36
CA GLY A 113 -17.13 16.25 0.52
C GLY A 113 -17.50 17.36 1.52
N ALA A 114 -18.66 17.21 2.17
CA ALA A 114 -19.13 18.14 3.20
C ALA A 114 -18.56 17.87 4.61
N GLN A 115 -17.94 16.69 4.81
CA GLN A 115 -17.42 16.27 6.11
C GLN A 115 -15.89 16.20 6.07
N HIS A 116 -15.24 16.95 6.95
CA HIS A 116 -13.78 16.93 7.05
C HIS A 116 -13.27 15.52 7.38
N TRP A 117 -12.19 15.12 6.71
CA TRP A 117 -11.42 13.92 7.06
C TRP A 117 -10.83 14.07 8.48
N PRO A 118 -10.62 12.96 9.21
CA PRO A 118 -9.94 13.03 10.50
C PRO A 118 -8.52 13.60 10.35
N SER A 119 -7.98 14.16 11.42
CA SER A 119 -6.57 14.54 11.47
C SER A 119 -5.69 13.29 11.45
N PRO A 120 -4.58 13.27 10.69
CA PRO A 120 -3.62 12.17 10.77
C PRO A 120 -3.07 12.06 12.21
N PRO A 121 -3.04 10.86 12.81
CA PRO A 121 -2.44 10.70 14.13
C PRO A 121 -0.94 10.93 14.08
N GLU A 122 -0.37 11.35 15.21
CA GLU A 122 1.07 11.40 15.38
C GLU A 122 1.64 9.98 15.31
N ALA A 123 2.61 9.77 14.41
CA ALA A 123 3.25 8.48 14.23
C ALA A 123 4.75 8.64 14.49
N ALA A 124 5.25 7.98 15.52
CA ALA A 124 6.66 8.00 15.87
C ALA A 124 7.51 7.41 14.73
N ALA A 125 8.59 8.10 14.39
CA ALA A 125 9.55 7.70 13.36
C ALA A 125 10.94 7.38 13.92
N GLY A 126 11.19 7.56 15.22
CA GLY A 126 12.52 7.39 15.83
C GLY A 126 13.13 5.99 15.66
N TRP A 127 12.30 4.99 15.32
CA TRP A 127 12.79 3.68 14.93
C TRP A 127 13.60 3.68 13.64
N VAL A 128 13.44 4.66 12.75
CA VAL A 128 14.25 4.77 11.53
C VAL A 128 15.72 4.94 11.90
N ASP A 129 16.02 5.70 12.94
CA ASP A 129 17.38 5.96 13.40
C ASP A 129 17.93 4.78 14.22
N HIS A 130 17.10 4.20 15.09
CA HIS A 130 17.57 3.26 16.10
C HIS A 130 17.48 1.78 15.70
N ASP A 131 16.59 1.40 14.78
CA ASP A 131 16.44 -0.01 14.42
C ASP A 131 17.66 -0.51 13.63
N PRO A 132 18.19 -1.71 13.98
CA PRO A 132 19.19 -2.35 13.16
C PRO A 132 18.58 -2.71 11.79
N TRP A 133 19.40 -2.69 10.75
CA TRP A 133 18.95 -2.82 9.36
C TRP A 133 17.95 -3.97 9.08
N PRO A 134 18.02 -5.18 9.70
CA PRO A 134 17.04 -6.22 9.43
C PRO A 134 15.65 -5.88 9.96
N LYS A 135 15.59 -5.27 11.16
CA LYS A 135 14.34 -4.86 11.81
C LYS A 135 13.76 -3.65 11.08
N LEU A 136 14.61 -2.68 10.74
CA LEU A 136 14.25 -1.54 9.90
C LEU A 136 13.61 -2.01 8.59
N SER A 137 14.29 -2.90 7.85
CA SER A 137 13.81 -3.41 6.56
C SER A 137 12.46 -4.13 6.66
N HIS A 138 12.23 -4.89 7.73
CA HIS A 138 10.94 -5.54 7.96
C HIS A 138 9.82 -4.52 8.23
N ARG A 139 10.09 -3.54 9.08
CA ARG A 139 9.12 -2.49 9.41
C ARG A 139 8.78 -1.63 8.20
N VAL A 140 9.79 -1.21 7.43
CA VAL A 140 9.63 -0.39 6.23
C VAL A 140 8.81 -1.12 5.17
N SER A 141 9.00 -2.42 4.99
CA SER A 141 8.18 -3.20 4.05
C SER A 141 6.71 -3.26 4.44
N GLN A 142 6.40 -3.27 5.75
CA GLN A 142 5.01 -3.32 6.23
C GLN A 142 4.26 -2.01 5.99
N VAL A 143 4.98 -0.89 5.85
CA VAL A 143 4.40 0.44 5.56
C VAL A 143 4.62 0.86 4.11
N ALA A 144 4.84 -0.08 3.19
CA ALA A 144 5.08 0.19 1.77
C ALA A 144 3.95 0.95 1.05
N ALA A 145 2.72 0.91 1.57
CA ALA A 145 1.62 1.72 1.06
C ALA A 145 1.87 3.23 1.19
N LEU A 146 2.71 3.66 2.13
CA LEU A 146 3.11 5.06 2.28
C LEU A 146 4.06 5.53 1.18
N ALA A 147 4.62 4.63 0.37
CA ALA A 147 5.50 5.00 -0.75
C ALA A 147 4.73 5.55 -1.97
N LEU A 148 3.54 6.12 -1.78
CA LEU A 148 2.84 6.91 -2.80
C LEU A 148 3.41 8.33 -2.89
N PRO A 149 3.35 8.98 -4.05
CA PRO A 149 3.75 10.38 -4.19
C PRO A 149 3.02 11.29 -3.19
N GLY A 150 3.76 12.22 -2.57
CA GLY A 150 3.19 13.20 -1.64
C GLY A 150 2.90 12.70 -0.22
N LEU A 151 2.89 11.39 0.05
CA LEU A 151 2.60 10.85 1.39
C LEU A 151 3.86 10.71 2.25
N ALA A 152 3.71 10.83 3.57
CA ALA A 152 4.77 10.64 4.56
C ALA A 152 6.15 11.27 4.17
N PRO A 153 6.22 12.58 3.83
CA PRO A 153 7.46 13.22 3.38
C PRO A 153 8.59 13.10 4.41
N GLY A 154 8.32 13.35 5.69
CA GLY A 154 9.33 13.23 6.75
C GLY A 154 9.86 11.80 6.94
N LEU A 155 9.02 10.76 6.74
CA LEU A 155 9.49 9.37 6.75
C LEU A 155 10.39 9.10 5.54
N THR A 156 10.03 9.64 4.37
CA THR A 156 10.82 9.49 3.14
C THR A 156 12.21 10.11 3.28
N GLU A 157 12.29 11.31 3.85
CA GLU A 157 13.55 12.00 4.15
C GLU A 157 14.44 11.18 5.09
N GLN A 158 13.88 10.64 6.17
CA GLN A 158 14.63 9.80 7.10
C GLN A 158 15.11 8.50 6.44
N LEU A 159 14.25 7.83 5.67
CA LEU A 159 14.61 6.59 4.96
C LEU A 159 15.67 6.82 3.89
N ALA A 160 15.74 8.00 3.27
CA ALA A 160 16.78 8.33 2.30
C ALA A 160 18.19 8.23 2.91
N THR A 161 18.34 8.53 4.21
CA THR A 161 19.61 8.39 4.94
C THR A 161 20.00 6.93 5.22
N ARG A 162 19.07 5.98 5.01
CA ARG A 162 19.22 4.54 5.29
C ARG A 162 19.03 3.67 4.04
N THR A 163 19.19 4.24 2.85
CA THR A 163 18.94 3.54 1.57
C THR A 163 19.74 2.24 1.41
N ASP A 164 21.01 2.22 1.84
CA ASP A 164 21.85 1.01 1.82
C ASP A 164 21.30 -0.13 2.69
N ASP A 165 20.71 0.20 3.83
CA ASP A 165 20.10 -0.79 4.72
C ASP A 165 18.85 -1.40 4.10
N LEU A 166 18.06 -0.58 3.41
CA LEU A 166 16.89 -1.06 2.66
C LEU A 166 17.31 -1.92 1.46
N ALA A 167 18.40 -1.57 0.77
CA ALA A 167 18.96 -2.37 -0.31
C ALA A 167 19.43 -3.75 0.19
N ARG A 168 20.11 -3.80 1.35
CA ARG A 168 20.46 -5.06 2.04
C ARG A 168 19.22 -5.87 2.41
N GLY A 169 18.19 -5.19 2.92
CA GLY A 169 16.88 -5.77 3.21
C GLY A 169 16.23 -6.41 2.00
N PHE A 170 16.21 -5.69 0.87
CA PHE A 170 15.66 -6.16 -0.40
C PHE A 170 16.35 -7.45 -0.86
N VAL A 171 17.68 -7.44 -0.95
CA VAL A 171 18.47 -8.62 -1.35
C VAL A 171 18.23 -9.79 -0.40
N ARG A 172 18.17 -9.54 0.91
CA ARG A 172 17.88 -10.59 1.90
C ARG A 172 16.48 -11.18 1.69
N ALA A 173 15.47 -10.34 1.47
CA ALA A 173 14.09 -10.78 1.25
C ALA A 173 13.98 -11.64 -0.02
N VAL A 174 14.59 -11.20 -1.12
CA VAL A 174 14.68 -11.98 -2.38
C VAL A 174 15.34 -13.33 -2.14
N ARG A 175 16.49 -13.38 -1.46
CA ARG A 175 17.20 -14.63 -1.15
C ARG A 175 16.41 -15.57 -0.25
N ARG A 176 15.53 -15.03 0.61
CA ARG A 176 14.64 -15.79 1.50
C ARG A 176 13.30 -16.15 0.86
N ARG A 177 13.05 -15.70 -0.38
CA ARG A 177 11.76 -15.84 -1.07
C ARG A 177 10.61 -15.17 -0.31
N ASP A 178 10.91 -14.15 0.48
CA ASP A 178 9.89 -13.29 1.08
C ASP A 178 9.51 -12.21 0.07
N TRP A 179 8.67 -12.59 -0.89
CA TRP A 179 8.34 -11.78 -2.05
C TRP A 179 7.56 -10.52 -1.66
N LEU A 180 6.71 -10.59 -0.65
CA LEU A 180 5.96 -9.43 -0.17
C LEU A 180 6.88 -8.40 0.48
N GLN A 181 7.80 -8.85 1.35
CA GLN A 181 8.81 -7.95 1.91
C GLN A 181 9.69 -7.36 0.81
N ALA A 182 10.14 -8.18 -0.15
CA ALA A 182 10.96 -7.73 -1.27
C ALA A 182 10.24 -6.67 -2.12
N ALA A 183 8.97 -6.89 -2.46
CA ALA A 183 8.18 -5.94 -3.24
C ALA A 183 7.96 -4.61 -2.48
N GLY A 184 7.64 -4.69 -1.19
CA GLY A 184 7.47 -3.50 -0.35
C GLY A 184 8.75 -2.67 -0.21
N LEU A 185 9.90 -3.33 -0.02
CA LEU A 185 11.21 -2.67 0.02
C LEU A 185 11.60 -2.09 -1.34
N GLY A 186 11.41 -2.87 -2.41
CA GLY A 186 11.72 -2.43 -3.77
C GLY A 186 10.91 -1.20 -4.17
N ARG A 187 9.64 -1.10 -3.73
CA ARG A 187 8.82 0.10 -3.92
C ARG A 187 9.36 1.32 -3.19
N TRP A 188 9.78 1.18 -1.94
CA TRP A 188 10.45 2.28 -1.23
C TRP A 188 11.74 2.70 -1.93
N LEU A 189 12.58 1.74 -2.31
CA LEU A 189 13.83 2.00 -3.05
C LEU A 189 13.57 2.67 -4.40
N ALA A 190 12.44 2.39 -5.06
CA ALA A 190 12.04 3.07 -6.29
C ALA A 190 11.67 4.54 -6.06
N ARG A 191 11.06 4.86 -4.91
CA ARG A 191 10.70 6.22 -4.49
C ARG A 191 11.92 7.05 -4.06
N LEU A 192 12.87 6.43 -3.37
CA LEU A 192 14.03 7.11 -2.79
C LEU A 192 14.96 7.64 -3.89
N PRO A 193 15.65 8.78 -3.64
CA PRO A 193 16.38 9.50 -4.68
C PRO A 193 17.50 8.68 -5.34
N GLU A 194 18.23 7.84 -4.60
CA GLU A 194 19.34 7.06 -5.14
C GLU A 194 19.45 5.66 -4.52
N ALA A 195 18.88 4.65 -5.18
CA ALA A 195 19.22 3.26 -4.90
C ALA A 195 20.61 2.91 -5.48
N PRO A 196 21.42 2.08 -4.80
CA PRO A 196 22.73 1.68 -5.32
C PRO A 196 22.61 1.07 -6.72
N GLN A 197 23.40 1.53 -7.69
CA GLN A 197 23.35 1.00 -9.07
C GLN A 197 23.63 -0.51 -9.11
N SER A 198 24.56 -0.98 -8.27
CA SER A 198 24.91 -2.39 -8.13
C SER A 198 23.77 -3.28 -7.61
N LEU A 199 22.70 -2.69 -7.07
CA LEU A 199 21.51 -3.42 -6.65
C LEU A 199 20.75 -4.05 -7.82
N GLY A 200 20.80 -3.41 -9.00
CA GLY A 200 19.99 -3.83 -10.15
C GLY A 200 18.49 -3.80 -9.83
N LEU A 201 18.00 -2.71 -9.21
CA LEU A 201 16.64 -2.61 -8.68
C LEU A 201 15.56 -2.96 -9.71
N ASP A 202 15.71 -2.50 -10.95
CA ASP A 202 14.73 -2.73 -12.02
C ASP A 202 14.59 -4.23 -12.32
N SER A 203 15.70 -4.91 -12.63
CA SER A 203 15.72 -6.36 -12.83
C SER A 203 15.30 -7.14 -11.58
N GLY A 204 15.63 -6.63 -10.39
CA GLY A 204 15.22 -7.20 -9.11
C GLY A 204 13.70 -7.17 -8.92
N LEU A 205 13.05 -6.05 -9.21
CA LEU A 205 11.60 -5.91 -9.14
C LEU A 205 10.88 -6.76 -10.20
N ALA A 206 11.43 -6.85 -11.41
CA ALA A 206 10.92 -7.75 -12.46
C ALA A 206 10.99 -9.22 -12.01
N PHE A 207 12.12 -9.63 -11.40
CA PHE A 207 12.28 -10.96 -10.82
C PHE A 207 11.30 -11.22 -9.68
N VAL A 208 11.12 -10.28 -8.75
CA VAL A 208 10.15 -10.40 -7.65
C VAL A 208 8.72 -10.57 -8.19
N ARG A 209 8.33 -9.81 -9.22
CA ARG A 209 7.02 -9.96 -9.88
C ARG A 209 6.83 -11.35 -10.45
N GLN A 210 7.83 -11.88 -11.16
CA GLN A 210 7.78 -13.22 -11.75
C GLN A 210 7.71 -14.32 -10.69
N MET A 211 8.51 -14.20 -9.63
CA MET A 211 8.62 -15.24 -8.60
C MET A 211 7.54 -15.17 -7.51
N GLY A 212 6.87 -14.02 -7.37
CA GLY A 212 5.78 -13.80 -6.42
C GLY A 212 4.53 -14.66 -6.67
N GLY A 213 4.51 -15.47 -7.73
CA GLY A 213 3.52 -16.55 -7.90
C GLY A 213 2.08 -16.07 -8.06
N GLY A 214 1.87 -14.82 -8.49
CA GLY A 214 0.54 -14.23 -8.63
C GLY A 214 -0.05 -13.65 -7.34
N ASP A 215 0.72 -13.53 -6.25
CA ASP A 215 0.27 -12.81 -5.05
C ASP A 215 -0.16 -11.37 -5.42
N PRO A 216 -1.45 -11.02 -5.24
CA PRO A 216 -1.97 -9.71 -5.66
C PRO A 216 -1.30 -8.53 -4.96
N ARG A 217 -0.84 -8.70 -3.72
CA ARG A 217 -0.17 -7.62 -2.97
C ARG A 217 1.26 -7.42 -3.45
N VAL A 218 1.94 -8.49 -3.84
CA VAL A 218 3.23 -8.39 -4.55
C VAL A 218 3.04 -7.65 -5.88
N ALA A 219 2.04 -8.05 -6.67
CA ALA A 219 1.73 -7.43 -7.95
C ALA A 219 1.41 -5.94 -7.79
N LEU A 220 0.63 -5.56 -6.76
CA LEU A 220 0.32 -4.18 -6.43
C LEU A 220 1.59 -3.37 -6.15
N HIS A 221 2.46 -3.83 -5.26
CA HIS A 221 3.66 -3.07 -4.89
C HIS A 221 4.61 -2.86 -6.07
N VAL A 222 4.77 -3.87 -6.95
CA VAL A 222 5.57 -3.72 -8.17
C VAL A 222 4.89 -2.77 -9.16
N ALA A 223 3.57 -2.90 -9.37
CA ALA A 223 2.82 -2.00 -10.25
C ALA A 223 2.91 -0.54 -9.78
N ALA A 224 2.84 -0.29 -8.47
CA ALA A 224 3.01 1.06 -7.91
C ALA A 224 4.43 1.59 -8.13
N ALA A 225 5.46 0.76 -7.94
CA ALA A 225 6.85 1.15 -8.20
C ALA A 225 7.07 1.54 -9.68
N GLN A 226 6.51 0.75 -10.60
CA GLN A 226 6.53 1.02 -12.03
C GLN A 226 5.78 2.31 -12.37
N ARG A 227 4.54 2.44 -11.89
CA ARG A 227 3.63 3.50 -12.31
C ARG A 227 4.06 4.88 -11.84
N PHE A 228 4.55 4.99 -10.60
CA PHE A 228 4.89 6.29 -10.01
C PHE A 228 6.36 6.68 -10.17
N TYR A 229 7.25 5.70 -10.33
CA TYR A 229 8.70 5.96 -10.34
C TYR A 229 9.43 5.38 -11.55
N GLY A 230 8.71 4.73 -12.48
CA GLY A 230 9.28 4.18 -13.71
C GLY A 230 10.19 2.96 -13.50
N ARG A 231 10.11 2.28 -12.34
CA ARG A 231 11.02 1.21 -11.95
C ARG A 231 10.40 -0.19 -12.07
N GLY A 232 11.20 -1.18 -12.47
CA GLY A 232 10.82 -2.61 -12.39
C GLY A 232 10.26 -3.25 -13.66
N TRP A 233 10.65 -2.78 -14.84
CA TRP A 233 10.33 -3.38 -16.14
C TRP A 233 10.88 -4.81 -16.32
#